data_AF-A0A3G9JHK5-F1
#
_entry.id   AF-A0A3G9JHK5-F1
#
_cell.length_a   1.000
_cell.length_b   1.000
_cell.length_c   1.000
_cell.angle_alpha   90.00
_cell.angle_beta   90.00
_cell.angle_gamma   90.00
#
_symmetry.space_group_name_H-M   'P 1'
#
loop_
_entity.id
_entity.type
_entity.pdbx_description
1 polymer ?
#
loop_
_entity_poly.entity_id
_entity_poly.type
_entity_poly.pdbx_seq_one_letter_code
_entity_poly.pdbx_strand_id
1 'polypeptide(L)'
;MIAIENVFEYVSQYIIKSGEQLDTDNYTRITSSVVEVGIVKWTARTFRKVGTLTLSLTAHLQEDNQTPDMPLLKWTLGKRAIIEDDLQAFEWINMGWIMKEMRFERDGRTIERVHYRMGYRLFVYLQNKIDQEQQERIRQFASYQLEAQKVLKDLVSNNREREAILSLLTHHVSVSMYWKVEELAGSDLLPLSWSTVKKIKFLLFLLAFIMISSCKAAFDWKEIGAQYYGGIGGSKAFDDYKDEFISSLEEWSGQSAEILGLISPGKITPLYFAGHLSGHWSCYQAGPVHALTDLSIAQDQYSTDATTLWLVENRGILTRLAAERDFLRETGSLIVCVDGHLRSSHKRFIHNSLINSHIRQVIFWSDYDEDGLLIAGEMAEVVSAYPLTLKWICHDHKVMKDWSNYQQYMRALLQEVRLEQELILGEAEIWRQWINH
;
A
#
# COMPACT_ATOMS: atom_id res chain seq x y z
N MET A 1 33.83 1.22 38.07
CA MET A 1 34.87 1.41 37.03
C MET A 1 34.30 1.17 35.64
N ILE A 2 33.75 -0.02 35.35
CA ILE A 2 33.10 -0.39 34.06
C ILE A 2 32.13 0.69 33.50
N ALA A 3 31.28 1.28 34.34
CA ALA A 3 30.28 2.25 33.85
C ALA A 3 30.85 3.63 33.48
N ILE A 4 31.98 4.04 34.08
CA ILE A 4 32.70 5.28 33.69
C ILE A 4 33.45 5.06 32.38
N GLU A 5 34.02 3.87 32.20
CA GLU A 5 34.68 3.45 30.96
C GLU A 5 33.72 3.53 29.77
N ASN A 6 32.46 3.07 29.93
CA ASN A 6 31.45 3.15 28.87
C ASN A 6 31.11 4.59 28.45
N VAL A 7 31.09 5.55 29.39
CA VAL A 7 30.86 6.96 29.09
C VAL A 7 32.01 7.53 28.26
N PHE A 8 33.25 7.21 28.61
CA PHE A 8 34.43 7.67 27.87
C PHE A 8 34.58 6.99 26.52
N GLU A 9 34.22 5.70 26.41
CA GLU A 9 34.17 4.99 25.13
C GLU A 9 33.13 5.65 24.19
N TYR A 10 31.92 5.90 24.68
CA TYR A 10 30.88 6.63 23.95
C TYR A 10 31.37 7.99 23.43
N VAL A 11 31.97 8.79 24.32
CA VAL A 11 32.48 10.12 23.95
C VAL A 11 33.61 9.98 22.91
N SER A 12 34.52 9.02 23.10
CA SER A 12 35.63 8.79 22.17
C SER A 12 35.16 8.34 20.79
N GLN A 13 34.13 7.50 20.72
CA GLN A 13 33.61 6.95 19.47
C GLN A 13 32.74 7.94 18.70
N TYR A 14 31.87 8.69 19.39
CA TYR A 14 30.80 9.45 18.73
C TYR A 14 30.96 10.98 18.80
N ILE A 15 31.81 11.50 19.68
CA ILE A 15 31.86 12.93 20.01
C ILE A 15 33.19 13.56 19.62
N ILE A 16 34.30 12.91 19.96
CA ILE A 16 35.66 13.39 19.73
C ILE A 16 36.03 13.29 18.24
N LYS A 17 36.85 14.23 17.74
CA LYS A 17 37.32 14.21 16.35
C LYS A 17 38.58 13.37 16.19
N SER A 18 38.87 12.94 14.95
CA SER A 18 40.11 12.24 14.63
C SER A 18 41.35 13.01 15.10
N GLY A 19 42.22 12.32 15.85
CA GLY A 19 43.45 12.86 16.45
C GLY A 19 43.25 13.60 17.78
N GLU A 20 42.03 13.70 18.29
CA GLU A 20 41.73 14.20 19.64
C GLU A 20 41.52 13.03 20.62
N GLN A 21 41.75 13.27 21.91
CA GLN A 21 41.56 12.31 23.00
C GLN A 21 41.05 13.04 24.26
N LEU A 22 40.47 12.29 25.20
CA LEU A 22 40.15 12.83 26.53
C LEU A 22 41.39 12.82 27.41
N ASP A 23 41.58 13.90 28.15
CA ASP A 23 42.59 13.98 29.20
C ASP A 23 42.10 13.21 30.44
N THR A 24 42.62 12.00 30.65
CA THR A 24 42.15 11.05 31.69
C THR A 24 42.91 11.01 32.99
N ASP A 25 43.94 11.84 33.12
CA ASP A 25 44.94 11.66 34.17
C ASP A 25 44.47 12.10 35.57
N ASN A 26 43.30 12.74 35.69
CA ASN A 26 42.76 13.30 36.94
C ASN A 26 41.42 12.69 37.44
N TYR A 27 40.85 11.67 36.79
CA TYR A 27 39.49 11.20 37.13
C TYR A 27 39.37 10.42 38.46
N THR A 28 40.46 9.89 39.01
CA THR A 28 40.47 9.10 40.25
C THR A 28 40.20 9.89 41.54
N ARG A 29 40.10 11.23 41.47
CA ARG A 29 39.87 12.13 42.63
C ARG A 29 38.51 12.81 42.66
N ILE A 30 37.60 12.43 41.76
CA ILE A 30 36.35 13.16 41.58
C ILE A 30 35.30 12.68 42.57
N THR A 31 34.79 13.62 43.37
CA THR A 31 33.69 13.43 44.31
C THR A 31 32.36 14.01 43.82
N SER A 32 32.36 14.80 42.73
CA SER A 32 31.18 15.42 42.14
C SER A 32 30.51 14.53 41.07
N SER A 33 29.18 14.58 40.98
CA SER A 33 28.41 13.87 39.96
C SER A 33 28.70 14.38 38.54
N VAL A 34 28.85 15.70 38.40
CA VAL A 34 29.23 16.39 37.16
C VAL A 34 30.70 16.74 37.18
N VAL A 35 31.36 16.54 36.05
CA VAL A 35 32.80 16.67 35.89
C VAL A 35 33.13 17.46 34.64
N GLU A 36 34.31 18.07 34.65
CA GLU A 36 34.88 18.70 33.46
C GLU A 36 36.06 17.86 32.94
N VAL A 37 35.94 17.44 31.69
CA VAL A 37 36.87 16.55 31.00
C VAL A 37 37.60 17.33 29.92
N GLY A 38 38.91 17.41 29.97
CA GLY A 38 39.71 18.06 28.93
C GLY A 38 39.65 17.28 27.61
N ILE A 39 39.51 17.98 26.48
CA ILE A 39 39.78 17.42 25.16
C ILE A 39 41.16 17.91 24.72
N VAL A 40 42.05 16.98 24.42
CA VAL A 40 43.44 17.25 24.01
C VAL A 40 43.70 16.71 22.62
N LYS A 41 44.59 17.38 21.89
CA LYS A 41 45.05 16.95 20.57
C LYS A 41 46.55 16.72 20.59
N TRP A 42 46.96 15.51 20.23
CA TRP A 42 48.36 15.13 20.08
C TRP A 42 48.79 15.30 18.63
N THR A 43 49.90 15.98 18.42
CA THR A 43 50.65 15.93 17.16
C THR A 43 52.07 15.44 17.44
N ALA A 44 52.82 15.08 16.41
CA ALA A 44 54.21 14.67 16.54
C ALA A 44 55.12 15.71 17.25
N ARG A 45 54.65 16.95 17.45
CA ARG A 45 55.44 18.05 18.05
C ARG A 45 54.73 18.80 19.18
N THR A 46 53.42 18.63 19.40
CA THR A 46 52.66 19.48 20.33
C THR A 46 51.55 18.71 21.05
N PHE A 47 51.42 18.94 22.35
CA PHE A 47 50.24 18.65 23.17
C PHE A 47 49.43 19.93 23.35
N ARG A 48 48.14 19.91 22.99
CA ARG A 48 47.28 21.09 23.13
C ARG A 48 45.88 20.74 23.61
N LYS A 49 45.40 21.47 24.62
CA LYS A 49 43.98 21.46 25.01
C LYS A 49 43.15 22.21 23.96
N VAL A 50 42.17 21.52 23.39
CA VAL A 50 41.30 22.04 22.31
C VAL A 50 39.85 22.24 22.77
N GLY A 51 39.52 21.78 23.97
CA GLY A 51 38.20 21.99 24.55
C GLY A 51 38.05 21.37 25.94
N THR A 52 36.84 21.48 26.46
CA THR A 52 36.39 20.84 27.69
C THR A 52 34.97 20.29 27.46
N LEU A 53 34.67 19.12 28.03
CA LEU A 53 33.34 18.54 28.12
C LEU A 53 32.86 18.58 29.56
N THR A 54 31.67 19.12 29.80
CA THR A 54 31.00 19.02 31.10
C THR A 54 29.92 17.95 31.01
N LEU A 55 30.04 16.88 31.80
CA LEU A 55 29.14 15.72 31.75
C LEU A 55 28.98 15.06 33.12
N SER A 56 27.90 14.30 33.31
CA SER A 56 27.67 13.52 34.53
C SER A 56 28.25 12.11 34.40
N LEU A 57 29.12 11.72 35.32
CA LEU A 57 29.70 10.37 35.36
C LEU A 57 28.87 9.40 36.18
N THR A 58 28.03 9.88 37.10
CA THR A 58 27.21 9.05 37.99
C THR A 58 25.76 8.92 37.53
N ALA A 59 25.39 9.53 36.39
CA ALA A 59 24.04 9.51 35.84
C ALA A 59 23.48 8.09 35.60
N HIS A 60 24.34 7.11 35.35
CA HIS A 60 23.97 5.70 35.18
C HIS A 60 23.54 5.00 36.49
N LEU A 61 23.75 5.62 37.65
CA LEU A 61 23.36 5.10 38.96
C LEU A 61 21.97 5.61 39.40
N GLN A 62 21.38 6.54 38.66
CA GLN A 62 20.03 7.03 38.92
C GLN A 62 18.99 6.04 38.38
N GLU A 63 17.88 5.86 39.10
CA GLU A 63 16.83 4.89 38.77
C GLU A 63 16.37 4.98 37.30
N ASP A 64 16.18 3.80 36.67
CA ASP A 64 15.75 3.63 35.27
C ASP A 64 14.33 4.14 34.96
N ASN A 65 13.58 4.61 35.96
CA ASN A 65 12.19 5.04 35.79
C ASN A 65 12.03 6.47 35.25
N GLN A 66 13.11 7.25 35.11
CA GLN A 66 13.03 8.60 34.56
C GLN A 66 13.06 8.57 33.03
N THR A 67 12.05 9.18 32.42
CA THR A 67 11.99 9.38 30.97
C THR A 67 12.57 10.74 30.60
N PRO A 68 13.31 10.86 29.49
CA PRO A 68 13.82 12.13 29.04
C PRO A 68 12.69 13.02 28.51
N ASP A 69 12.86 14.33 28.64
CA ASP A 69 11.88 15.29 28.12
C ASP A 69 11.66 15.15 26.62
N MET A 70 10.44 15.39 26.16
CA MET A 70 10.02 15.26 24.75
C MET A 70 10.97 15.91 23.71
N PRO A 71 11.58 17.10 23.96
CA PRO A 71 12.53 17.69 23.02
C PRO A 71 13.81 16.85 22.82
N LEU A 72 14.24 16.11 23.85
CA LEU A 72 15.45 15.29 23.84
C LEU A 72 15.27 14.03 23.00
N LEU A 73 14.06 13.48 22.92
CA LEU A 73 13.75 12.29 22.12
C LEU A 73 14.01 12.47 20.61
N LYS A 74 14.11 13.72 20.14
CA LYS A 74 14.43 14.07 18.73
C LYS A 74 15.92 14.31 18.50
N TRP A 75 16.78 14.12 19.49
CA TRP A 75 18.21 14.36 19.34
C TRP A 75 18.88 13.22 18.60
N THR A 76 19.86 13.57 17.77
CA THR A 76 20.74 12.62 17.09
C THR A 76 22.16 12.83 17.58
N LEU A 77 23.04 11.83 17.40
CA LEU A 77 24.46 11.90 17.82
C LEU A 77 25.20 13.12 17.24
N GLY A 78 24.82 13.55 16.03
CA GLY A 78 25.41 14.71 15.36
C GLY A 78 24.87 16.07 15.83
N LYS A 79 23.76 16.10 16.58
CA LYS A 79 23.10 17.35 16.96
C LYS A 79 24.00 18.19 17.88
N ARG A 80 24.04 19.49 17.61
CA ARG A 80 24.66 20.53 18.44
C ARG A 80 23.59 21.56 18.74
N ALA A 81 23.16 21.64 19.99
CA ALA A 81 22.09 22.54 20.42
C ALA A 81 22.65 23.72 21.21
N ILE A 82 21.97 24.85 21.14
CA ILE A 82 22.12 25.96 22.07
C ILE A 82 20.88 25.91 22.97
N ILE A 83 21.06 25.94 24.28
CA ILE A 83 19.99 25.94 25.26
C ILE A 83 20.12 27.24 26.03
N GLU A 84 19.07 28.06 26.02
CA GLU A 84 19.06 29.39 26.67
C GLU A 84 18.72 29.30 28.16
N ASP A 85 18.00 28.25 28.56
CA ASP A 85 17.66 27.97 29.96
C ASP A 85 18.83 27.24 30.65
N ASP A 86 19.66 28.00 31.36
CA ASP A 86 20.81 27.48 32.10
C ASP A 86 20.41 26.51 33.23
N LEU A 87 19.23 26.69 33.86
CA LEU A 87 18.76 25.81 34.93
C LEU A 87 18.37 24.45 34.36
N GLN A 88 17.54 24.44 33.33
CA GLN A 88 17.14 23.20 32.65
C GLN A 88 18.35 22.49 32.03
N ALA A 89 19.27 23.23 31.41
CA ALA A 89 20.50 22.67 30.87
C ALA A 89 21.35 22.01 31.96
N PHE A 90 21.46 22.63 33.14
CA PHE A 90 22.20 22.07 34.26
C PHE A 90 21.53 20.80 34.81
N GLU A 91 20.20 20.77 34.92
CA GLU A 91 19.45 19.59 35.34
C GLU A 91 19.64 18.41 34.36
N TRP A 92 19.50 18.66 33.05
CA TRP A 92 19.72 17.65 32.02
C TRP A 92 21.16 17.13 32.00
N ILE A 93 22.16 17.98 32.29
CA ILE A 93 23.55 17.55 32.45
C ILE A 93 23.71 16.65 33.68
N ASN A 94 23.16 17.06 34.84
CA ASN A 94 23.24 16.27 36.08
C ASN A 94 22.64 14.88 35.91
N MET A 95 21.49 14.80 35.23
CA MET A 95 20.80 13.54 34.91
C MET A 95 21.52 12.73 33.80
N GLY A 96 22.52 13.31 33.14
CA GLY A 96 23.30 12.67 32.07
C GLY A 96 22.59 12.57 30.73
N TRP A 97 21.48 13.28 30.55
CA TRP A 97 20.73 13.32 29.29
C TRP A 97 21.47 14.11 28.21
N ILE A 98 22.17 15.16 28.60
CA ILE A 98 23.01 15.98 27.70
C ILE A 98 24.41 16.17 28.31
N MET A 99 25.31 16.68 27.49
CA MET A 99 26.63 17.17 27.90
C MET A 99 26.93 18.50 27.24
N LYS A 100 27.74 19.33 27.89
CA LYS A 100 28.20 20.62 27.36
C LYS A 100 29.57 20.46 26.73
N GLU A 101 29.71 20.84 25.47
CA GLU A 101 30.97 20.90 24.74
C GLU A 101 31.41 22.35 24.58
N MET A 102 32.56 22.69 25.16
CA MET A 102 33.23 23.98 25.00
C MET A 102 34.51 23.78 24.19
N ARG A 103 34.68 24.54 23.10
CA ARG A 103 35.89 24.47 22.26
C ARG A 103 36.66 25.78 22.35
N PHE A 104 37.99 25.66 22.33
CA PHE A 104 38.91 26.79 22.45
C PHE A 104 39.53 27.18 21.12
N GLU A 105 39.84 28.46 20.97
CA GLU A 105 40.62 28.99 19.87
C GLU A 105 42.08 28.49 19.88
N ARG A 106 42.82 28.87 18.82
CA ARG A 106 44.28 29.11 18.75
C ARG A 106 45.10 28.88 20.02
N ASP A 107 44.79 29.71 21.00
CA ASP A 107 45.53 29.93 22.23
C ASP A 107 45.25 28.86 23.32
N GLY A 108 44.26 28.00 23.11
CA GLY A 108 43.83 26.99 24.08
C GLY A 108 43.14 27.58 25.32
N ARG A 109 42.73 28.85 25.28
CA ARG A 109 42.13 29.58 26.40
C ARG A 109 40.85 30.32 26.02
N THR A 110 40.84 31.00 24.88
CA THR A 110 39.68 31.77 24.43
C THR A 110 38.60 30.81 23.94
N ILE A 111 37.36 30.99 24.43
CA ILE A 111 36.23 30.15 24.05
C ILE A 111 35.81 30.53 22.62
N GLU A 112 35.89 29.58 21.70
CA GLU A 112 35.41 29.75 20.32
C GLU A 112 33.89 29.51 20.25
N ARG A 113 33.42 28.46 20.92
CA ARG A 113 32.01 28.04 20.85
C ARG A 113 31.61 27.11 21.99
N VAL A 114 30.31 27.14 22.32
CA VAL A 114 29.68 26.31 23.34
C VAL A 114 28.41 25.69 22.75
N HIS A 115 28.28 24.38 22.86
CA HIS A 115 27.07 23.67 22.43
C HIS A 115 26.74 22.54 23.40
N TYR A 116 25.48 22.13 23.43
CA TYR A 116 25.02 20.93 24.11
C TYR A 116 24.90 19.78 23.11
N ARG A 117 25.33 18.60 23.54
CA ARG A 117 25.30 17.36 22.75
C ARG A 117 24.63 16.25 23.56
N MET A 118 24.21 15.20 22.89
CA MET A 118 23.57 14.03 23.50
C MET A 118 24.50 13.43 24.58
N GLY A 119 23.99 13.23 25.78
CA GLY A 119 24.71 12.54 26.85
C GLY A 119 24.61 11.02 26.70
N TYR A 120 25.49 10.29 27.38
CA TYR A 120 25.53 8.83 27.31
C TYR A 120 24.21 8.17 27.75
N ARG A 121 23.54 8.70 28.79
CA ARG A 121 22.26 8.13 29.27
C ARG A 121 21.16 8.25 28.22
N LEU A 122 21.08 9.39 27.53
CA LEU A 122 20.12 9.58 26.43
C LEU A 122 20.42 8.66 25.26
N PHE A 123 21.70 8.47 24.92
CA PHE A 123 22.12 7.51 23.90
C PHE A 123 21.66 6.09 24.23
N VAL A 124 21.96 5.59 25.43
CA VAL A 124 21.56 4.25 25.88
C VAL A 124 20.03 4.10 25.88
N TYR A 125 19.30 5.10 26.38
CA TYR A 125 17.85 5.10 26.40
C TYR A 125 17.25 4.97 24.98
N LEU A 126 17.73 5.78 24.03
CA LEU A 126 17.26 5.73 22.65
C LEU A 126 17.63 4.43 21.96
N GLN A 127 18.83 3.88 22.23
CA GLN A 127 19.24 2.59 21.69
C GLN A 127 18.34 1.45 22.23
N ASN A 128 18.12 1.41 23.55
CA ASN A 128 17.23 0.43 24.18
C ASN A 128 15.81 0.52 23.61
N LYS A 129 15.31 1.73 23.35
CA LYS A 129 13.99 1.93 22.74
C LYS A 129 13.93 1.35 21.32
N ILE A 130 14.94 1.60 20.49
CA ILE A 130 15.04 1.03 19.14
C ILE A 130 15.09 -0.50 19.21
N ASP A 131 15.91 -1.04 20.10
CA ASP A 131 16.07 -2.49 20.28
C ASP A 131 14.76 -3.13 20.78
N GLN A 132 14.04 -2.48 21.71
CA GLN A 132 12.73 -2.92 22.17
C GLN A 132 11.69 -2.92 21.04
N GLU A 133 11.62 -1.85 20.23
CA GLU A 133 10.73 -1.78 19.08
C GLU A 133 11.05 -2.87 18.04
N GLN A 134 12.34 -3.17 17.83
CA GLN A 134 12.77 -4.25 16.95
C GLN A 134 12.39 -5.63 17.52
N GLN A 135 12.63 -5.88 18.80
CA GLN A 135 12.24 -7.11 19.47
C GLN A 135 10.73 -7.33 19.44
N GLU A 136 9.95 -6.27 19.64
CA GLU A 136 8.49 -6.34 19.57
C GLU A 136 8.01 -6.69 18.16
N ARG A 137 8.60 -6.11 17.12
CA ARG A 137 8.32 -6.51 15.71
C ARG A 137 8.64 -7.99 15.46
N ILE A 138 9.78 -8.48 15.97
CA ILE A 138 10.16 -9.89 15.85
C ILE A 138 9.14 -10.78 16.56
N ARG A 139 8.70 -10.41 17.77
CA ARG A 139 7.69 -11.16 18.53
C ARG A 139 6.34 -11.20 17.81
N GLN A 140 5.87 -10.05 17.31
CA GLN A 140 4.63 -9.97 16.56
C GLN A 140 4.66 -10.84 15.31
N PHE A 141 5.78 -10.83 14.57
CA PHE A 141 5.93 -11.65 13.39
C PHE A 141 6.02 -13.15 13.72
N ALA A 142 6.75 -13.53 14.77
CA ALA A 142 6.79 -14.91 15.25
C ALA A 142 5.41 -15.41 15.70
N SER A 143 4.60 -14.54 16.35
CA SER A 143 3.22 -14.85 16.70
C SER A 143 2.36 -15.12 15.47
N TYR A 144 2.51 -14.29 14.43
CA TYR A 144 1.87 -14.54 13.13
C TYR A 144 2.28 -15.90 12.55
N GLN A 145 3.58 -16.20 12.51
CA GLN A 145 4.09 -17.45 11.93
C GLN A 145 3.51 -18.69 12.64
N LEU A 146 3.44 -18.65 13.97
CA LEU A 146 2.87 -19.74 14.76
C LEU A 146 1.36 -19.94 14.47
N GLU A 147 0.59 -18.85 14.44
CA GLU A 147 -0.84 -18.93 14.13
C GLU A 147 -1.08 -19.37 12.68
N ALA A 148 -0.27 -18.90 11.74
CA ALA A 148 -0.35 -19.32 10.35
C ALA A 148 -0.08 -20.83 10.19
N GLN A 149 0.89 -21.40 10.91
CA GLN A 149 1.13 -22.85 10.92
C GLN A 149 -0.10 -23.62 11.38
N LYS A 150 -0.75 -23.14 12.46
CA LYS A 150 -1.93 -23.78 13.02
C LYS A 150 -3.11 -23.73 12.05
N VAL A 151 -3.44 -22.53 11.53
CA VAL A 151 -4.54 -22.32 10.61
C VAL A 151 -4.37 -23.12 9.33
N LEU A 152 -3.18 -23.10 8.71
CA LEU A 152 -2.91 -23.87 7.48
C LEU A 152 -3.01 -25.38 7.69
N LYS A 153 -2.67 -25.87 8.89
CA LYS A 153 -2.84 -27.29 9.23
C LYS A 153 -4.31 -27.66 9.42
N ASP A 154 -5.10 -26.78 10.00
CA ASP A 154 -6.52 -27.00 10.28
C ASP A 154 -7.41 -26.75 9.05
N LEU A 155 -6.87 -26.13 8.00
CA LEU A 155 -7.54 -25.79 6.73
C LEU A 155 -7.92 -26.99 5.84
N VAL A 156 -7.94 -28.21 6.37
CA VAL A 156 -8.44 -29.42 5.70
C VAL A 156 -9.92 -29.22 5.36
N SER A 157 -10.15 -28.64 4.18
CA SER A 157 -11.45 -28.18 3.74
C SER A 157 -12.20 -29.35 3.11
N ASN A 158 -13.40 -29.65 3.60
CA ASN A 158 -14.29 -30.63 2.96
C ASN A 158 -14.84 -30.12 1.60
N ASN A 159 -14.51 -28.89 1.20
CA ASN A 159 -14.98 -28.23 -0.02
C ASN A 159 -13.81 -27.93 -0.97
N ARG A 160 -13.61 -28.81 -1.96
CA ARG A 160 -12.53 -28.71 -2.97
C ARG A 160 -12.60 -27.45 -3.83
N GLU A 161 -13.80 -26.92 -4.09
CA GLU A 161 -13.94 -25.70 -4.89
C GLU A 161 -13.40 -24.48 -4.14
N ARG A 162 -13.68 -24.40 -2.83
CA ARG A 162 -13.19 -23.31 -2.00
C ARG A 162 -11.67 -23.36 -1.80
N GLU A 163 -11.12 -24.57 -1.68
CA GLU A 163 -9.67 -24.80 -1.63
C GLU A 163 -8.99 -24.32 -2.91
N ALA A 164 -9.57 -24.60 -4.09
CA ALA A 164 -9.05 -24.10 -5.36
C ALA A 164 -9.03 -22.57 -5.44
N ILE A 165 -10.11 -21.92 -5.00
CA ILE A 165 -10.24 -20.44 -4.97
C ILE A 165 -9.19 -19.82 -4.04
N LEU A 166 -8.92 -20.41 -2.87
CA LEU A 166 -8.00 -19.88 -1.88
C LEU A 166 -6.55 -20.34 -2.05
N SER A 167 -6.25 -21.17 -3.05
CA SER A 167 -4.96 -21.84 -3.22
C SER A 167 -3.78 -20.87 -3.31
N LEU A 168 -3.91 -19.78 -4.08
CA LEU A 168 -2.84 -18.80 -4.26
C LEU A 168 -2.56 -18.01 -2.97
N LEU A 169 -3.61 -17.56 -2.28
CA LEU A 169 -3.48 -16.90 -0.97
C LEU A 169 -2.85 -17.83 0.07
N THR A 170 -3.30 -19.08 0.10
CA THR A 170 -2.77 -20.12 0.99
C THR A 170 -1.29 -20.38 0.69
N HIS A 171 -0.90 -20.41 -0.59
CA HIS A 171 0.49 -20.52 -0.99
C HIS A 171 1.33 -19.35 -0.48
N HIS A 172 0.88 -18.11 -0.70
CA HIS A 172 1.60 -16.93 -0.23
C HIS A 172 1.78 -16.91 1.29
N VAL A 173 0.73 -17.25 2.05
CA VAL A 173 0.82 -17.39 3.51
C VAL A 173 1.83 -18.49 3.87
N SER A 174 1.77 -19.65 3.21
CA SER A 174 2.68 -20.77 3.47
C SER A 174 4.15 -20.41 3.26
N VAL A 175 4.46 -19.59 2.24
CA VAL A 175 5.82 -19.10 1.96
C VAL A 175 6.24 -18.05 2.99
N SER A 176 5.36 -17.11 3.31
CA SER A 176 5.67 -16.01 4.24
C SER A 176 5.97 -16.48 5.67
N MET A 177 5.50 -17.67 6.05
CA MET A 177 5.77 -18.27 7.36
C MET A 177 7.24 -18.61 7.60
N TYR A 178 8.03 -18.73 6.52
CA TYR A 178 9.46 -19.02 6.59
C TYR A 178 10.34 -17.78 6.44
N TRP A 179 9.73 -16.60 6.21
CA TRP A 179 10.48 -15.36 6.09
C TRP A 179 11.10 -14.94 7.42
N LYS A 180 12.13 -14.11 7.32
CA LYS A 180 12.65 -13.28 8.41
C LYS A 180 12.04 -11.89 8.36
N VAL A 181 12.15 -11.13 9.45
CA VAL A 181 11.62 -9.75 9.51
C VAL A 181 12.30 -8.85 8.48
N GLU A 182 13.58 -9.07 8.22
CA GLU A 182 14.35 -8.33 7.21
C GLU A 182 13.86 -8.64 5.79
N GLU A 183 13.53 -9.90 5.51
CA GLU A 183 12.97 -10.35 4.23
C GLU A 183 11.57 -9.78 4.03
N LEU A 184 10.75 -9.72 5.09
CA LEU A 184 9.45 -9.05 5.04
C LEU A 184 9.59 -7.55 4.74
N ALA A 185 10.56 -6.88 5.38
CA ALA A 185 10.81 -5.46 5.17
C ALA A 185 11.19 -5.16 3.71
N GLY A 186 12.05 -6.00 3.11
CA GLY A 186 12.51 -5.86 1.73
C GLY A 186 11.69 -6.57 0.66
N SER A 187 10.57 -7.21 1.00
CA SER A 187 9.77 -7.98 0.05
C SER A 187 9.09 -7.08 -0.99
N ASP A 188 9.29 -7.40 -2.27
CA ASP A 188 8.64 -6.78 -3.42
C ASP A 188 7.20 -7.27 -3.63
N LEU A 189 6.78 -8.33 -2.93
CA LEU A 189 5.40 -8.83 -2.97
C LEU A 189 4.42 -7.94 -2.22
N LEU A 190 4.92 -6.97 -1.45
CA LEU A 190 4.14 -6.00 -0.71
C LEU A 190 4.60 -4.59 -1.09
N PRO A 191 3.72 -3.58 -1.01
CA PRO A 191 4.12 -2.22 -1.31
C PRO A 191 5.33 -1.77 -0.49
N LEU A 192 6.38 -1.30 -1.17
CA LEU A 192 7.61 -0.81 -0.53
C LEU A 192 7.38 0.40 0.38
N SER A 193 6.30 1.14 0.14
CA SER A 193 5.87 2.28 0.98
C SER A 193 5.35 1.84 2.36
N TRP A 194 5.00 0.57 2.55
CA TRP A 194 4.46 0.09 3.82
C TRP A 194 5.56 -0.16 4.85
N SER A 195 5.32 0.33 6.07
CA SER A 195 6.15 -0.03 7.22
C SER A 195 6.06 -1.53 7.52
N THR A 196 7.10 -2.10 8.13
CA THR A 196 7.10 -3.51 8.54
C THR A 196 5.91 -3.86 9.42
N VAL A 197 5.48 -2.96 10.31
CA VAL A 197 4.31 -3.16 11.17
C VAL A 197 3.04 -3.31 10.34
N LYS A 198 2.85 -2.47 9.31
CA LYS A 198 1.71 -2.58 8.40
C LYS A 198 1.77 -3.87 7.58
N LYS A 199 2.95 -4.28 7.10
CA LYS A 199 3.17 -5.56 6.41
C LYS A 199 2.79 -6.76 7.29
N ILE A 200 3.21 -6.78 8.56
CA ILE A 200 2.79 -7.82 9.53
C ILE A 200 1.26 -7.81 9.71
N LYS A 201 0.66 -6.62 9.85
CA LYS A 201 -0.79 -6.47 10.02
C LYS A 201 -1.58 -6.96 8.79
N PHE A 202 -1.06 -6.77 7.58
CA PHE A 202 -1.63 -7.33 6.36
C PHE A 202 -1.58 -8.85 6.34
N LEU A 203 -0.45 -9.46 6.75
CA LEU A 203 -0.35 -10.92 6.84
C LEU A 203 -1.34 -11.51 7.87
N LEU A 204 -1.52 -10.84 9.01
CA LEU A 204 -2.57 -11.21 9.98
C LEU A 204 -3.98 -11.07 9.39
N PHE A 205 -4.23 -10.02 8.60
CA PHE A 205 -5.48 -9.85 7.86
C PHE A 205 -5.71 -10.99 6.86
N LEU A 206 -4.70 -11.36 6.05
CA LEU A 206 -4.82 -12.49 5.12
C LEU A 206 -5.13 -13.79 5.84
N LEU A 207 -4.47 -14.03 6.98
CA LEU A 207 -4.73 -15.21 7.78
C LEU A 207 -6.18 -15.24 8.28
N ALA A 208 -6.64 -14.14 8.88
CA ALA A 208 -8.02 -13.96 9.31
C ALA A 208 -9.03 -14.14 8.17
N PHE A 209 -8.71 -13.61 6.99
CA PHE A 209 -9.51 -13.69 5.79
C PHE A 209 -9.66 -15.14 5.31
N ILE A 210 -8.55 -15.89 5.23
CA ILE A 210 -8.58 -17.30 4.83
C ILE A 210 -9.40 -18.12 5.85
N MET A 211 -9.26 -17.85 7.15
CA MET A 211 -10.03 -18.54 8.20
C MET A 211 -11.54 -18.36 8.07
N ILE A 212 -12.02 -17.13 7.80
CA ILE A 212 -13.45 -16.90 7.62
C ILE A 212 -13.93 -17.44 6.26
N SER A 213 -13.12 -17.27 5.21
CA SER A 213 -13.46 -17.67 3.85
C SER A 213 -13.55 -19.18 3.68
N SER A 214 -12.78 -19.97 4.44
CA SER A 214 -12.87 -21.43 4.43
C SER A 214 -14.14 -21.96 5.11
N CYS A 215 -14.73 -21.20 6.04
CA CYS A 215 -15.93 -21.60 6.77
C CYS A 215 -17.23 -20.98 6.22
N LYS A 216 -17.15 -19.80 5.59
CA LYS A 216 -18.30 -19.05 5.10
C LYS A 216 -18.17 -18.76 3.61
N ALA A 217 -19.25 -19.01 2.87
CA ALA A 217 -19.35 -18.64 1.47
C ALA A 217 -19.34 -17.11 1.27
N ALA A 218 -19.95 -16.37 2.21
CA ALA A 218 -20.02 -14.93 2.17
C ALA A 218 -19.94 -14.31 3.58
N PHE A 219 -19.27 -13.16 3.71
CA PHE A 219 -19.03 -12.47 4.97
C PHE A 219 -18.74 -10.98 4.77
N ASP A 220 -18.98 -10.17 5.80
CA ASP A 220 -18.68 -8.73 5.83
C ASP A 220 -17.24 -8.45 6.28
N TRP A 221 -16.70 -7.30 5.88
CA TRP A 221 -15.38 -6.80 6.31
C TRP A 221 -15.16 -6.88 7.82
N LYS A 222 -16.15 -6.47 8.62
CA LYS A 222 -16.02 -6.45 10.09
C LYS A 222 -15.97 -7.83 10.71
N GLU A 223 -16.49 -8.84 10.02
CA GLU A 223 -16.48 -10.22 10.51
C GLU A 223 -15.07 -10.81 10.49
N ILE A 224 -14.20 -10.37 9.56
CA ILE A 224 -12.81 -10.85 9.43
C ILE A 224 -12.06 -10.63 10.76
N GLY A 225 -12.02 -9.40 11.24
CA GLY A 225 -11.34 -9.05 12.49
C GLY A 225 -12.08 -9.56 13.73
N ALA A 226 -13.42 -9.58 13.70
CA ALA A 226 -14.21 -10.10 14.82
C ALA A 226 -13.96 -11.59 15.06
N GLN A 227 -13.90 -12.39 13.98
CA GLN A 227 -13.62 -13.83 14.07
C GLN A 227 -12.19 -14.11 14.51
N TYR A 228 -11.22 -13.33 14.03
CA TYR A 228 -9.82 -13.55 14.36
C TYR A 228 -9.47 -13.17 15.81
N TYR A 229 -9.90 -12.00 16.27
CA TYR A 229 -9.51 -11.50 17.60
C TYR A 229 -10.51 -11.88 18.70
N GLY A 230 -11.77 -12.19 18.38
CA GLY A 230 -12.78 -12.68 19.33
C GLY A 230 -13.16 -11.74 20.49
N GLY A 231 -12.64 -10.50 20.52
CA GLY A 231 -12.81 -9.54 21.61
C GLY A 231 -13.31 -8.17 21.17
N ILE A 232 -13.63 -7.31 22.14
CA ILE A 232 -14.05 -5.91 21.91
C ILE A 232 -12.94 -5.19 21.12
N GLY A 233 -13.33 -4.58 19.99
CA GLY A 233 -12.40 -3.88 19.08
C GLY A 233 -11.90 -4.72 17.90
N GLY A 234 -12.05 -6.05 17.94
CA GLY A 234 -11.61 -6.94 16.86
C GLY A 234 -12.25 -6.61 15.50
N SER A 235 -13.53 -6.24 15.48
CA SER A 235 -14.27 -5.86 14.27
C SER A 235 -13.76 -4.61 13.56
N LYS A 236 -12.87 -3.82 14.21
CA LYS A 236 -12.25 -2.62 13.66
C LYS A 236 -10.74 -2.79 13.47
N ALA A 237 -10.19 -3.96 13.77
CA ALA A 237 -8.74 -4.16 13.83
C ALA A 237 -8.03 -3.78 12.52
N PHE A 238 -8.72 -3.91 11.38
CA PHE A 238 -8.16 -3.67 10.05
C PHE A 238 -8.68 -2.38 9.37
N ASP A 239 -9.60 -1.63 9.99
CA ASP A 239 -10.32 -0.52 9.34
C ASP A 239 -9.39 0.58 8.79
N ASP A 240 -8.29 0.88 9.50
CA ASP A 240 -7.32 1.92 9.11
C ASP A 240 -6.71 1.70 7.71
N TYR A 241 -6.72 0.46 7.21
CA TYR A 241 -6.04 0.07 5.96
C TYR A 241 -6.94 -0.68 4.99
N LYS A 242 -8.27 -0.55 5.13
CA LYS A 242 -9.25 -1.37 4.40
C LYS A 242 -9.02 -1.44 2.89
N ASP A 243 -9.01 -0.28 2.22
CA ASP A 243 -8.95 -0.24 0.75
C ASP A 243 -7.61 -0.79 0.22
N GLU A 244 -6.51 -0.44 0.89
CA GLU A 244 -5.17 -0.94 0.57
C GLU A 244 -5.06 -2.47 0.78
N PHE A 245 -5.65 -3.00 1.85
CA PHE A 245 -5.64 -4.44 2.14
C PHE A 245 -6.50 -5.23 1.17
N ILE A 246 -7.66 -4.70 0.77
CA ILE A 246 -8.50 -5.32 -0.27
C ILE A 246 -7.75 -5.33 -1.59
N SER A 247 -7.15 -4.21 -2.00
CA SER A 247 -6.37 -4.15 -3.25
C SER A 247 -5.23 -5.17 -3.27
N SER A 248 -4.45 -5.28 -2.20
CA SER A 248 -3.36 -6.26 -2.13
C SER A 248 -3.85 -7.71 -2.02
N LEU A 249 -5.01 -7.96 -1.41
CA LEU A 249 -5.67 -9.28 -1.39
C LEU A 249 -6.06 -9.71 -2.82
N GLU A 250 -6.66 -8.81 -3.58
CA GLU A 250 -7.08 -9.09 -4.96
C GLU A 250 -5.87 -9.35 -5.87
N GLU A 251 -4.80 -8.56 -5.69
CA GLU A 251 -3.53 -8.78 -6.38
C GLU A 251 -2.92 -10.15 -6.03
N TRP A 252 -2.86 -10.52 -4.75
CA TRP A 252 -2.29 -11.80 -4.30
C TRP A 252 -3.14 -13.02 -4.66
N SER A 253 -4.45 -12.83 -4.87
CA SER A 253 -5.35 -13.92 -5.26
C SER A 253 -5.56 -14.02 -6.76
N GLY A 254 -5.29 -12.94 -7.51
CA GLY A 254 -5.69 -12.80 -8.92
C GLY A 254 -7.21 -12.78 -9.11
N GLN A 255 -7.98 -12.58 -8.03
CA GLN A 255 -9.43 -12.64 -8.02
C GLN A 255 -10.00 -11.45 -7.25
N SER A 256 -11.26 -11.12 -7.52
CA SER A 256 -11.93 -10.07 -6.75
C SER A 256 -12.28 -10.53 -5.35
N ALA A 257 -12.33 -9.61 -4.39
CA ALA A 257 -12.64 -9.95 -3.00
C ALA A 257 -14.05 -10.59 -2.87
N GLU A 258 -14.99 -10.24 -3.74
CA GLU A 258 -16.34 -10.82 -3.78
C GLU A 258 -16.32 -12.31 -4.15
N ILE A 259 -15.48 -12.72 -5.10
CA ILE A 259 -15.30 -14.14 -5.45
C ILE A 259 -14.76 -14.92 -4.23
N LEU A 260 -13.88 -14.28 -3.48
CA LEU A 260 -13.33 -14.81 -2.24
C LEU A 260 -14.31 -14.78 -1.06
N GLY A 261 -15.53 -14.29 -1.25
CA GLY A 261 -16.63 -14.27 -0.28
C GLY A 261 -16.79 -12.97 0.50
N LEU A 262 -15.99 -11.93 0.22
CA LEU A 262 -16.17 -10.63 0.87
C LEU A 262 -17.35 -9.89 0.24
N ILE A 263 -18.42 -9.69 1.01
CA ILE A 263 -19.52 -8.82 0.59
C ILE A 263 -19.06 -7.38 0.83
N SER A 264 -18.98 -6.58 -0.24
CA SER A 264 -18.69 -5.14 -0.13
C SER A 264 -19.72 -4.47 0.79
N PRO A 265 -19.31 -3.85 1.92
CA PRO A 265 -20.22 -3.39 2.95
C PRO A 265 -20.75 -1.98 2.66
N GLY A 266 -21.33 -1.77 1.48
CA GLY A 266 -22.14 -0.56 1.22
C GLY A 266 -21.93 0.18 -0.09
N LYS A 267 -21.15 -0.34 -1.05
CA LYS A 267 -21.13 0.22 -2.41
C LYS A 267 -21.49 -0.86 -3.41
N ILE A 268 -22.78 -0.92 -3.72
CA ILE A 268 -23.30 -1.66 -4.87
C ILE A 268 -22.84 -0.90 -6.10
N THR A 269 -21.93 -1.50 -6.88
CA THR A 269 -21.47 -0.88 -8.13
C THR A 269 -22.39 -1.32 -9.27
N PRO A 270 -23.11 -0.40 -9.93
CA PRO A 270 -23.94 -0.75 -11.06
C PRO A 270 -23.09 -0.95 -12.32
N LEU A 271 -23.36 -2.03 -13.06
CA LEU A 271 -22.98 -2.21 -14.45
C LEU A 271 -24.19 -1.86 -15.31
N TYR A 272 -24.10 -0.81 -16.12
CA TYR A 272 -25.19 -0.38 -16.98
C TYR A 272 -25.14 -1.08 -18.33
N PHE A 273 -26.29 -1.52 -18.83
CA PHE A 273 -26.38 -2.20 -20.12
C PHE A 273 -27.73 -1.97 -20.80
N ALA A 274 -27.81 -2.27 -22.08
CA ALA A 274 -29.06 -2.31 -22.84
C ALA A 274 -29.00 -3.41 -23.90
N GLY A 275 -30.08 -4.18 -24.02
CA GLY A 275 -30.13 -5.36 -24.89
C GLY A 275 -30.77 -6.53 -24.16
N HIS A 276 -31.03 -7.62 -24.87
CA HIS A 276 -31.57 -8.82 -24.25
C HIS A 276 -30.49 -9.51 -23.41
N LEU A 277 -30.83 -9.89 -22.19
CA LEU A 277 -29.95 -10.56 -21.25
C LEU A 277 -30.77 -11.48 -20.35
N SER A 278 -30.37 -12.73 -20.20
CA SER A 278 -31.04 -13.71 -19.36
C SER A 278 -30.05 -14.34 -18.39
N GLY A 279 -30.38 -14.34 -17.11
CA GLY A 279 -29.72 -15.10 -16.06
C GLY A 279 -30.69 -16.10 -15.43
N HIS A 280 -30.25 -16.80 -14.39
CA HIS A 280 -31.07 -17.76 -13.67
C HIS A 280 -32.20 -17.07 -12.88
N TRP A 281 -31.95 -15.88 -12.33
CA TRP A 281 -32.93 -15.16 -11.50
C TRP A 281 -33.54 -13.94 -12.16
N SER A 282 -33.07 -13.53 -13.34
CA SER A 282 -33.53 -12.30 -14.00
C SER A 282 -33.48 -12.40 -15.52
N CYS A 283 -34.43 -11.77 -16.20
CA CYS A 283 -34.48 -11.69 -17.66
C CYS A 283 -34.83 -10.25 -18.06
N TYR A 284 -34.04 -9.69 -18.97
CA TYR A 284 -34.12 -8.32 -19.45
C TYR A 284 -34.33 -8.35 -20.95
N GLN A 285 -35.29 -7.57 -21.43
CA GLN A 285 -35.63 -7.49 -22.84
C GLN A 285 -34.86 -6.34 -23.51
N ALA A 286 -34.63 -6.43 -24.82
CA ALA A 286 -34.06 -5.32 -25.57
C ALA A 286 -34.97 -4.09 -25.48
N GLY A 287 -34.42 -2.96 -25.04
CA GLY A 287 -35.18 -1.74 -24.78
C GLY A 287 -34.40 -0.73 -23.92
N PRO A 288 -35.00 -0.18 -22.85
CA PRO A 288 -34.37 0.87 -22.04
C PRO A 288 -33.12 0.36 -21.31
N VAL A 289 -32.32 1.31 -20.82
CA VAL A 289 -31.12 1.00 -20.04
C VAL A 289 -31.49 0.29 -18.73
N HIS A 290 -30.77 -0.79 -18.45
CA HIS A 290 -30.83 -1.59 -17.24
C HIS A 290 -29.51 -1.48 -16.47
N ALA A 291 -29.52 -1.93 -15.20
CA ALA A 291 -28.33 -2.01 -14.37
C ALA A 291 -28.29 -3.33 -13.61
N LEU A 292 -27.13 -3.98 -13.61
CA LEU A 292 -26.82 -5.11 -12.73
C LEU A 292 -25.93 -4.63 -11.59
N THR A 293 -26.04 -5.30 -10.45
CA THR A 293 -25.08 -5.10 -9.35
C THR A 293 -23.88 -6.04 -9.53
N ASP A 294 -22.71 -5.62 -9.06
CA ASP A 294 -21.56 -6.50 -8.84
C ASP A 294 -21.92 -7.81 -8.12
N LEU A 295 -22.79 -7.77 -7.12
CA LEU A 295 -23.33 -8.95 -6.43
C LEU A 295 -24.13 -9.87 -7.36
N SER A 296 -25.04 -9.30 -8.17
CA SER A 296 -25.83 -10.08 -9.14
C SER A 296 -24.93 -10.76 -10.17
N ILE A 297 -23.90 -10.06 -10.66
CA ILE A 297 -22.90 -10.60 -11.59
C ILE A 297 -22.07 -11.71 -10.94
N ALA A 298 -21.77 -11.58 -9.64
CA ALA A 298 -21.00 -12.57 -8.90
C ALA A 298 -21.80 -13.85 -8.60
N GLN A 299 -23.13 -13.75 -8.50
CA GLN A 299 -23.98 -14.87 -8.12
C GLN A 299 -24.62 -15.57 -9.33
N ASP A 300 -24.87 -14.87 -10.44
CA ASP A 300 -25.61 -15.38 -11.60
C ASP A 300 -24.70 -15.68 -12.81
N GLN A 301 -25.25 -16.45 -13.75
CA GLN A 301 -24.66 -16.72 -15.05
C GLN A 301 -25.55 -16.13 -16.13
N TYR A 302 -25.12 -14.98 -16.66
CA TYR A 302 -25.83 -14.30 -17.71
C TYR A 302 -25.46 -14.83 -19.10
N SER A 303 -26.45 -14.89 -19.97
CA SER A 303 -26.36 -15.18 -21.40
C SER A 303 -27.23 -14.21 -22.21
N THR A 304 -26.96 -14.09 -23.49
CA THR A 304 -27.70 -13.23 -24.42
C THR A 304 -27.87 -13.94 -25.77
N ASP A 305 -28.89 -13.54 -26.52
CA ASP A 305 -29.06 -13.91 -27.94
C ASP A 305 -28.39 -12.92 -28.89
N ALA A 306 -27.80 -11.85 -28.36
CA ALA A 306 -27.06 -10.87 -29.14
C ALA A 306 -25.86 -11.51 -29.84
N THR A 307 -25.63 -11.08 -31.08
CA THR A 307 -24.46 -11.49 -31.88
C THR A 307 -23.36 -10.43 -31.87
N THR A 308 -23.70 -9.21 -31.46
CA THR A 308 -22.80 -8.06 -31.41
C THR A 308 -22.75 -7.52 -29.99
N LEU A 309 -21.56 -7.45 -29.40
CA LEU A 309 -21.32 -6.81 -28.11
C LEU A 309 -20.74 -5.43 -28.33
N TRP A 310 -21.32 -4.41 -27.73
CA TRP A 310 -20.73 -3.07 -27.67
C TRP A 310 -20.18 -2.85 -26.28
N LEU A 311 -18.89 -2.54 -26.20
CA LEU A 311 -18.25 -2.09 -24.97
C LEU A 311 -18.00 -0.59 -25.09
N VAL A 312 -18.72 0.17 -24.28
CA VAL A 312 -18.71 1.63 -24.36
C VAL A 312 -18.26 2.24 -23.05
N GLU A 313 -17.40 3.24 -23.10
CA GLU A 313 -16.96 3.94 -21.90
C GLU A 313 -18.10 4.77 -21.28
N ASN A 314 -18.75 5.59 -22.10
CA ASN A 314 -19.62 6.67 -21.66
C ASN A 314 -21.11 6.27 -21.64
N ARG A 315 -21.82 6.63 -20.55
CA ARG A 315 -23.28 6.42 -20.41
C ARG A 315 -24.10 7.14 -21.47
N GLY A 316 -23.62 8.28 -21.99
CA GLY A 316 -24.26 9.03 -23.05
C GLY A 316 -24.48 8.17 -24.31
N ILE A 317 -23.46 7.41 -24.72
CA ILE A 317 -23.54 6.48 -25.86
C ILE A 317 -24.54 5.36 -25.58
N LEU A 318 -24.45 4.74 -24.41
CA LEU A 318 -25.38 3.69 -24.00
C LEU A 318 -26.83 4.18 -24.07
N THR A 319 -27.13 5.34 -23.48
CA THR A 319 -28.48 5.90 -23.45
C THR A 319 -28.98 6.30 -24.83
N ARG A 320 -28.12 6.87 -25.69
CA ARG A 320 -28.48 7.27 -27.05
C ARG A 320 -28.78 6.06 -27.94
N LEU A 321 -27.95 5.03 -27.90
CA LEU A 321 -28.19 3.78 -28.64
C LEU A 321 -29.43 3.05 -28.14
N ALA A 322 -29.69 3.03 -26.82
CA ALA A 322 -30.87 2.39 -26.23
C ALA A 322 -32.17 3.16 -26.51
N ALA A 323 -32.08 4.49 -26.72
CA ALA A 323 -33.23 5.32 -27.09
C ALA A 323 -33.65 5.12 -28.55
N GLU A 324 -32.75 4.65 -29.41
CA GLU A 324 -33.06 4.37 -30.81
C GLU A 324 -34.03 3.19 -30.91
N ARG A 325 -35.19 3.46 -31.51
CA ARG A 325 -36.31 2.53 -31.47
C ARG A 325 -35.96 1.23 -32.19
N ASP A 326 -36.20 0.12 -31.50
CA ASP A 326 -36.02 -1.25 -32.01
C ASP A 326 -34.58 -1.60 -32.49
N PHE A 327 -33.62 -0.67 -32.44
CA PHE A 327 -32.25 -0.84 -32.94
C PHE A 327 -31.52 -2.03 -32.34
N LEU A 328 -31.56 -2.17 -31.00
CA LEU A 328 -30.87 -3.26 -30.30
C LEU A 328 -31.42 -4.63 -30.71
N ARG A 329 -32.74 -4.73 -30.90
CA ARG A 329 -33.40 -5.96 -31.32
C ARG A 329 -33.10 -6.28 -32.79
N GLU A 330 -33.18 -5.27 -33.67
CA GLU A 330 -32.93 -5.44 -35.10
C GLU A 330 -31.47 -5.81 -35.42
N THR A 331 -30.53 -5.25 -34.66
CA THR A 331 -29.10 -5.49 -34.86
C THR A 331 -28.54 -6.65 -34.04
N GLY A 332 -29.35 -7.25 -33.16
CA GLY A 332 -28.89 -8.26 -32.22
C GLY A 332 -27.73 -7.77 -31.37
N SER A 333 -27.87 -6.56 -30.80
CA SER A 333 -26.82 -5.88 -30.03
C SER A 333 -27.08 -5.94 -28.53
N LEU A 334 -26.03 -6.25 -27.77
CA LEU A 334 -25.94 -6.02 -26.34
C LEU A 334 -24.91 -4.89 -26.12
N ILE A 335 -25.31 -3.81 -25.45
CA ILE A 335 -24.44 -2.69 -25.12
C ILE A 335 -24.15 -2.70 -23.64
N VAL A 336 -22.87 -2.63 -23.28
CA VAL A 336 -22.38 -2.62 -21.91
C VAL A 336 -21.55 -1.35 -21.71
N CYS A 337 -21.94 -0.54 -20.73
CA CYS A 337 -21.18 0.63 -20.34
C CYS A 337 -20.24 0.28 -19.19
N VAL A 338 -18.93 0.48 -19.41
CA VAL A 338 -17.89 0.21 -18.41
C VAL A 338 -17.67 1.39 -17.46
N ASP A 339 -18.19 2.58 -17.79
CA ASP A 339 -18.24 3.76 -16.92
C ASP A 339 -16.87 4.11 -16.30
N GLY A 340 -15.87 4.27 -17.17
CA GLY A 340 -14.45 4.43 -16.84
C GLY A 340 -13.65 3.12 -16.94
N HIS A 341 -12.61 2.98 -16.13
CA HIS A 341 -11.73 1.79 -16.11
C HIS A 341 -12.46 0.49 -15.73
N LEU A 342 -12.00 -0.64 -16.28
CA LEU A 342 -12.64 -1.93 -16.12
C LEU A 342 -12.37 -2.52 -14.73
N ARG A 343 -13.46 -2.71 -13.99
CA ARG A 343 -13.47 -3.40 -12.70
C ARG A 343 -13.63 -4.90 -12.87
N SER A 344 -13.32 -5.66 -11.83
CA SER A 344 -13.44 -7.11 -11.79
C SER A 344 -14.84 -7.62 -12.16
N SER A 345 -15.89 -6.91 -11.73
CA SER A 345 -17.29 -7.21 -12.08
C SER A 345 -17.56 -7.02 -13.58
N HIS A 346 -17.04 -5.97 -14.20
CA HIS A 346 -17.15 -5.75 -15.65
C HIS A 346 -16.49 -6.89 -16.41
N LYS A 347 -15.23 -7.22 -16.05
CA LYS A 347 -14.48 -8.32 -16.66
C LYS A 347 -15.24 -9.64 -16.57
N ARG A 348 -15.72 -9.99 -15.37
CA ARG A 348 -16.51 -11.20 -15.15
C ARG A 348 -17.80 -11.23 -15.97
N PHE A 349 -18.54 -10.13 -16.02
CA PHE A 349 -19.77 -10.03 -16.82
C PHE A 349 -19.50 -10.25 -18.31
N ILE A 350 -18.45 -9.60 -18.84
CA ILE A 350 -18.05 -9.73 -20.25
C ILE A 350 -17.65 -11.18 -20.56
N HIS A 351 -16.82 -11.80 -19.72
CA HIS A 351 -16.45 -13.21 -19.87
C HIS A 351 -17.66 -14.14 -19.85
N ASN A 352 -18.58 -13.98 -18.88
CA ASN A 352 -19.80 -14.78 -18.81
C ASN A 352 -20.65 -14.63 -20.07
N SER A 353 -20.81 -13.39 -20.55
CA SER A 353 -21.58 -13.10 -21.77
C SER A 353 -20.95 -13.76 -22.99
N LEU A 354 -19.62 -13.74 -23.12
CA LEU A 354 -18.91 -14.35 -24.25
C LEU A 354 -18.89 -15.89 -24.22
N ILE A 355 -18.79 -16.50 -23.03
CA ILE A 355 -18.76 -17.98 -22.88
C ILE A 355 -20.15 -18.58 -23.08
N ASN A 356 -21.19 -17.93 -22.55
CA ASN A 356 -22.53 -18.50 -22.49
C ASN A 356 -23.42 -18.09 -23.67
N SER A 357 -22.89 -17.34 -24.65
CA SER A 357 -23.67 -16.76 -25.76
C SER A 357 -22.99 -16.92 -27.11
N HIS A 358 -23.67 -16.53 -28.19
CA HIS A 358 -23.17 -16.61 -29.57
C HIS A 358 -22.70 -15.26 -30.14
N ILE A 359 -21.98 -14.49 -29.33
CA ILE A 359 -21.38 -13.22 -29.75
C ILE A 359 -20.26 -13.51 -30.76
N ARG A 360 -20.27 -12.79 -31.88
CA ARG A 360 -19.33 -12.97 -33.01
C ARG A 360 -18.39 -11.78 -33.18
N GLN A 361 -18.80 -10.61 -32.71
CA GLN A 361 -18.05 -9.38 -32.85
C GLN A 361 -18.20 -8.48 -31.63
N VAL A 362 -17.16 -7.69 -31.36
CA VAL A 362 -17.12 -6.68 -30.31
C VAL A 362 -16.79 -5.34 -30.93
N ILE A 363 -17.61 -4.33 -30.63
CA ILE A 363 -17.40 -2.95 -31.03
C ILE A 363 -17.00 -2.15 -29.79
N PHE A 364 -15.88 -1.45 -29.88
CA PHE A 364 -15.33 -0.61 -28.82
C PHE A 364 -15.58 0.85 -29.14
N TRP A 365 -16.12 1.57 -28.17
CA TRP A 365 -16.24 3.02 -28.20
C TRP A 365 -15.74 3.59 -26.88
N SER A 366 -14.78 4.49 -26.95
CA SER A 366 -14.24 5.24 -25.82
C SER A 366 -14.19 6.71 -26.17
N ASP A 367 -14.06 7.55 -25.16
CA ASP A 367 -13.79 8.96 -25.41
C ASP A 367 -12.42 9.11 -26.11
N TYR A 368 -12.27 10.17 -26.93
CA TYR A 368 -11.06 10.39 -27.73
C TYR A 368 -10.00 11.19 -26.96
N ASP A 369 -9.67 10.76 -25.75
CA ASP A 369 -8.65 11.34 -24.87
C ASP A 369 -7.62 10.29 -24.40
N GLU A 370 -6.70 10.68 -23.51
CA GLU A 370 -5.66 9.79 -23.00
C GLU A 370 -6.23 8.63 -22.18
N ASP A 371 -7.25 8.90 -21.36
CA ASP A 371 -7.89 7.90 -20.49
C ASP A 371 -8.73 6.93 -21.34
N GLY A 372 -9.49 7.44 -22.32
CA GLY A 372 -10.26 6.62 -23.25
C GLY A 372 -9.38 5.65 -24.04
N LEU A 373 -8.16 6.05 -24.44
CA LEU A 373 -7.19 5.14 -25.05
C LEU A 373 -6.78 3.99 -24.10
N LEU A 374 -6.58 4.28 -22.82
CA LEU A 374 -6.27 3.25 -21.81
C LEU A 374 -7.45 2.30 -21.62
N ILE A 375 -8.65 2.84 -21.48
CA ILE A 375 -9.88 2.05 -21.26
C ILE A 375 -10.19 1.18 -22.49
N ALA A 376 -10.04 1.70 -23.71
CA ALA A 376 -10.17 0.91 -24.94
C ALA A 376 -9.18 -0.28 -24.98
N GLY A 377 -7.97 -0.09 -24.44
CA GLY A 377 -6.97 -1.14 -24.31
C GLY A 377 -7.38 -2.21 -23.30
N GLU A 378 -7.88 -1.80 -22.12
CA GLU A 378 -8.40 -2.71 -21.11
C GLU A 378 -9.60 -3.53 -21.63
N MET A 379 -10.52 -2.89 -22.36
CA MET A 379 -11.66 -3.57 -22.99
C MET A 379 -11.19 -4.60 -24.02
N ALA A 380 -10.21 -4.24 -24.85
CA ALA A 380 -9.64 -5.14 -25.87
C ALA A 380 -8.95 -6.35 -25.25
N GLU A 381 -8.17 -6.14 -24.18
CA GLU A 381 -7.46 -7.19 -23.47
C GLU A 381 -8.42 -8.24 -22.91
N VAL A 382 -9.53 -7.81 -22.29
CA VAL A 382 -10.53 -8.70 -21.69
C VAL A 382 -11.16 -9.67 -22.69
N VAL A 383 -11.34 -9.25 -23.94
CA VAL A 383 -11.96 -10.09 -24.98
C VAL A 383 -10.94 -10.76 -25.92
N SER A 384 -9.65 -10.46 -25.76
CA SER A 384 -8.58 -10.92 -26.67
C SER A 384 -8.43 -12.43 -26.76
N ALA A 385 -8.84 -13.17 -25.72
CA ALA A 385 -8.77 -14.63 -25.67
C ALA A 385 -9.83 -15.35 -26.53
N TYR A 386 -10.81 -14.61 -27.06
CA TYR A 386 -11.94 -15.17 -27.80
C TYR A 386 -11.78 -14.92 -29.31
N PRO A 387 -12.22 -15.88 -30.16
CA PRO A 387 -12.15 -15.75 -31.61
C PRO A 387 -13.25 -14.81 -32.16
N LEU A 388 -13.11 -13.51 -31.89
CA LEU A 388 -14.10 -12.47 -32.19
C LEU A 388 -13.57 -11.49 -33.25
N THR A 389 -14.49 -10.91 -34.02
CA THR A 389 -14.14 -9.73 -34.84
C THR A 389 -14.14 -8.49 -33.96
N LEU A 390 -12.97 -7.90 -33.76
CA LEU A 390 -12.78 -6.70 -32.94
C LEU A 390 -12.85 -5.44 -33.81
N LYS A 391 -13.57 -4.42 -33.35
CA LYS A 391 -13.83 -3.18 -34.11
C LYS A 391 -13.73 -1.96 -33.22
N TRP A 392 -12.81 -1.05 -33.51
CA TRP A 392 -12.68 0.22 -32.80
C TRP A 392 -13.24 1.35 -33.66
N ILE A 393 -14.05 2.21 -33.05
CA ILE A 393 -14.67 3.36 -33.73
C ILE A 393 -13.75 4.58 -33.64
N CYS A 394 -13.34 5.09 -34.79
CA CYS A 394 -12.49 6.27 -34.94
C CYS A 394 -13.31 7.57 -34.94
N HIS A 395 -12.65 8.70 -34.66
CA HIS A 395 -13.32 10.00 -34.54
C HIS A 395 -13.99 10.46 -35.84
N ASP A 396 -13.52 9.97 -36.98
CA ASP A 396 -14.05 10.22 -38.33
C ASP A 396 -15.05 9.16 -38.79
N HIS A 397 -15.65 8.42 -37.84
CA HIS A 397 -16.60 7.33 -38.06
C HIS A 397 -16.06 6.12 -38.84
N LYS A 398 -14.74 6.02 -39.05
CA LYS A 398 -14.13 4.82 -39.60
C LYS A 398 -14.04 3.71 -38.55
N VAL A 399 -13.95 2.47 -39.02
CA VAL A 399 -13.78 1.30 -38.17
C VAL A 399 -12.39 0.72 -38.40
N MET A 400 -11.62 0.57 -37.33
CA MET A 400 -10.36 -0.17 -37.35
C MET A 400 -10.57 -1.57 -36.76
N LYS A 401 -9.88 -2.57 -37.31
CA LYS A 401 -9.97 -3.98 -36.87
C LYS A 401 -8.69 -4.51 -36.22
N ASP A 402 -7.70 -3.64 -36.04
CA ASP A 402 -6.41 -3.95 -35.46
C ASP A 402 -6.08 -2.95 -34.36
N TRP A 403 -5.72 -3.47 -33.18
CA TRP A 403 -5.44 -2.66 -32.00
C TRP A 403 -4.19 -1.78 -32.19
N SER A 404 -3.13 -2.31 -32.82
CA SER A 404 -1.88 -1.56 -33.01
C SER A 404 -2.12 -0.33 -33.89
N ASN A 405 -2.89 -0.51 -34.98
CA ASN A 405 -3.29 0.58 -35.87
C ASN A 405 -4.17 1.61 -35.15
N TYR A 406 -5.15 1.16 -34.35
CA TYR A 406 -6.01 2.07 -33.57
C TYR A 406 -5.21 2.85 -32.52
N GLN A 407 -4.30 2.20 -31.80
CA GLN A 407 -3.45 2.86 -30.80
C GLN A 407 -2.54 3.91 -31.44
N GLN A 408 -1.93 3.60 -32.59
CA GLN A 408 -1.10 4.56 -33.33
C GLN A 408 -1.93 5.75 -33.81
N TYR A 409 -3.12 5.49 -34.35
CA TYR A 409 -4.06 6.51 -34.78
C TYR A 409 -4.47 7.44 -33.63
N MET A 410 -4.84 6.87 -32.48
CA MET A 410 -5.21 7.64 -31.30
C MET A 410 -4.06 8.49 -30.78
N ARG A 411 -2.84 7.95 -30.71
CA ARG A 411 -1.66 8.74 -30.30
C ARG A 411 -1.38 9.92 -31.22
N ALA A 412 -1.60 9.78 -32.52
CA ALA A 412 -1.47 10.87 -33.48
C ALA A 412 -2.60 11.91 -33.29
N LEU A 413 -3.85 11.44 -33.13
CA LEU A 413 -5.01 12.30 -32.91
C LEU A 413 -4.86 13.20 -31.67
N LEU A 414 -4.40 12.62 -30.55
CA LEU A 414 -4.22 13.31 -29.27
C LEU A 414 -3.16 14.42 -29.32
N GLN A 415 -2.24 14.36 -30.29
CA GLN A 415 -1.23 15.42 -30.48
C GLN A 415 -1.75 16.60 -31.30
N GLU A 416 -2.74 16.39 -32.16
CA GLU A 416 -3.16 17.35 -33.18
C GLU A 416 -4.49 18.05 -32.86
N VAL A 417 -5.42 17.38 -32.17
CA VAL A 417 -6.80 17.86 -32.05
C VAL A 417 -7.33 17.75 -30.62
N ARG A 418 -7.87 18.85 -30.09
CA ARG A 418 -8.78 18.83 -28.93
C ARG A 418 -10.21 18.79 -29.44
N LEU A 419 -10.83 17.61 -29.43
CA LEU A 419 -12.19 17.39 -29.94
C LEU A 419 -13.23 17.55 -28.83
N GLU A 420 -14.39 18.14 -29.14
CA GLU A 420 -15.58 18.05 -28.30
C GLU A 420 -16.28 16.71 -28.55
N GLN A 421 -16.41 15.93 -27.48
CA GLN A 421 -16.84 14.52 -27.51
C GLN A 421 -18.30 14.33 -27.99
N GLU A 422 -19.18 15.29 -27.71
CA GLU A 422 -20.62 15.21 -28.05
C GLU A 422 -20.92 15.30 -29.57
N LEU A 423 -19.95 15.70 -30.40
CA LEU A 423 -20.13 15.79 -31.86
C LEU A 423 -19.97 14.44 -32.58
N ILE A 424 -19.41 13.41 -31.93
CA ILE A 424 -18.97 12.16 -32.57
C ILE A 424 -19.86 10.97 -32.13
N LEU A 425 -21.15 11.22 -31.91
CA LEU A 425 -22.09 10.19 -31.49
C LEU A 425 -22.66 9.37 -32.68
N GLY A 426 -22.68 9.94 -33.89
CA GLY A 426 -23.29 9.33 -35.06
C GLY A 426 -24.83 9.17 -34.96
N GLU A 427 -25.41 8.57 -36.00
CA GLU A 427 -26.84 8.24 -36.09
C GLU A 427 -27.02 6.74 -36.39
N ALA A 428 -28.26 6.24 -36.29
CA ALA A 428 -28.59 4.82 -36.43
C ALA A 428 -28.03 4.17 -37.70
N GLU A 429 -28.06 4.88 -38.82
CA GLU A 429 -27.50 4.44 -40.10
C GLU A 429 -25.99 4.19 -40.01
N ILE A 430 -25.25 5.08 -39.36
CA ILE A 430 -23.80 4.95 -39.17
C ILE A 430 -23.50 3.77 -38.25
N TRP A 431 -24.25 3.60 -37.17
CA TRP A 431 -24.06 2.47 -36.25
C TRP A 431 -24.29 1.12 -36.95
N ARG A 432 -25.33 1.04 -37.80
CA ARG A 432 -25.57 -0.14 -38.65
C ARG A 432 -24.40 -0.38 -39.61
N GLN A 433 -23.77 0.67 -40.16
CA GLN A 433 -22.58 0.52 -40.99
C GLN A 433 -21.41 -0.06 -40.18
N TRP A 434 -21.19 0.39 -38.95
CA TRP A 434 -20.13 -0.16 -38.08
C TRP A 434 -20.32 -1.64 -37.77
N ILE A 435 -21.57 -2.06 -37.53
CA ILE A 435 -21.93 -3.47 -37.31
C ILE A 435 -21.65 -4.31 -38.55
N ASN A 436 -21.95 -3.79 -39.75
CA ASN A 436 -21.85 -4.53 -41.00
C ASN A 436 -20.46 -4.49 -41.66
N HIS A 437 -19.58 -3.57 -41.26
CA HIS A 437 -18.24 -3.41 -41.82
C HIS A 437 -17.31 -4.60 -41.54
#